data_AF-A0A182YPZ6-F1
#
_entry.id   AF-A0A182YPZ6-F1
#
_cell.length_a   1.000
_cell.length_b   1.000
_cell.length_c   1.000
_cell.angle_alpha   90.00
_cell.angle_beta   90.00
_cell.angle_gamma   90.00
#
_symmetry.space_group_name_H-M   'P 1'
#
loop_
_entity.id
_entity.type
_entity.pdbx_description
1 polymer ?
#
loop_
_entity_poly.entity_id
_entity_poly.type
_entity_poly.pdbx_seq_one_letter_code
_entity_poly.pdbx_strand_id
1 'polypeptide(L)'
;MAFKQIDVLRQNGCLCPCKPSEEKEYYIPIRRTSNWYGAVAFCNSVGMEIAEVLNEDEASALRQVLQEEESDLDMEFFWIGANDLGTLGTHRWGLSGRPVTYSNWTEGEPNHALSDDGQTERCVAIAKDTFVWNDFQCTGRKKFVCQQFRDE
;
A
#
# COMPACT_ATOMS: atom_id res chain seq x y z
N MET A 1 -41.93 -2.61 -20.06
CA MET A 1 -41.79 -2.05 -18.70
C MET A 1 -40.38 -2.38 -18.24
N ALA A 2 -39.46 -1.42 -18.32
CA ALA A 2 -38.05 -1.61 -17.96
C ALA A 2 -37.85 -1.13 -16.52
N PHE A 3 -37.42 -2.03 -15.64
CA PHE A 3 -37.09 -1.69 -14.26
C PHE A 3 -35.84 -0.81 -14.23
N LYS A 4 -35.99 0.42 -13.73
CA LYS A 4 -34.89 1.36 -13.48
C LYS A 4 -34.09 0.86 -12.28
N GLN A 5 -32.99 0.16 -12.54
CA GLN A 5 -32.03 -0.26 -11.52
C GLN A 5 -31.27 0.92 -10.86
N ILE A 6 -31.50 2.15 -11.32
CA ILE A 6 -30.82 3.37 -10.88
C ILE A 6 -31.51 4.01 -9.65
N ASP A 7 -32.78 3.72 -9.39
CA ASP A 7 -33.52 4.38 -8.30
C ASP A 7 -33.19 3.82 -6.90
N VAL A 8 -32.62 2.61 -6.82
CA VAL A 8 -32.16 2.01 -5.55
C VAL A 8 -30.96 2.78 -4.99
N LEU A 9 -30.16 3.40 -5.85
CA LEU A 9 -28.97 4.14 -5.44
C LEU A 9 -29.25 5.53 -4.85
N ARG A 10 -30.51 5.98 -4.85
CA ARG A 10 -30.88 7.33 -4.38
C ARG A 10 -31.63 7.38 -3.05
N GLN A 11 -32.09 6.25 -2.52
CA GLN A 11 -33.03 6.26 -1.36
C GLN A 11 -32.43 5.76 -0.05
N ASN A 12 -31.20 5.24 -0.05
CA ASN A 12 -30.51 4.88 1.17
C ASN A 12 -29.25 5.75 1.31
N GLY A 13 -29.28 6.70 2.26
CA GLY A 13 -28.15 7.57 2.61
C GLY A 13 -26.93 6.86 3.21
N CYS A 14 -26.76 5.57 2.93
CA CYS A 14 -25.57 4.77 3.23
C CYS A 14 -24.81 4.37 1.95
N LEU A 15 -25.17 4.94 0.79
CA LEU A 15 -24.33 4.85 -0.40
C LEU A 15 -23.30 5.96 -0.32
N CYS A 16 -22.08 5.56 0.03
CA CYS A 16 -20.90 6.41 -0.03
C CYS A 16 -20.90 7.09 -1.42
N PRO A 17 -21.12 8.41 -1.50
CA PRO A 17 -20.91 9.12 -2.74
C PRO A 17 -19.42 8.97 -3.02
N CYS A 18 -19.03 8.28 -4.08
CA CYS A 18 -17.65 8.28 -4.55
C CYS A 18 -17.27 9.74 -4.81
N LYS A 19 -16.68 10.41 -3.83
CA LYS A 19 -16.16 11.75 -3.99
C LYS A 19 -14.85 11.61 -4.75
N PRO A 20 -14.71 12.23 -5.93
CA PRO A 20 -13.47 12.13 -6.71
C PRO A 20 -12.26 12.86 -6.08
N SER A 21 -12.45 13.56 -4.95
CA SER A 21 -11.40 14.29 -4.20
C SER A 21 -10.92 13.48 -2.99
N GLU A 22 -10.55 12.23 -3.21
CA GLU A 22 -10.03 11.35 -2.16
C GLU A 22 -8.52 11.60 -1.97
N GLU A 23 -8.16 12.77 -1.43
CA GLU A 23 -6.81 12.97 -0.89
C GLU A 23 -6.57 11.91 0.19
N LYS A 24 -5.44 11.21 0.09
CA LYS A 24 -5.03 10.21 1.08
C LYS A 24 -4.13 10.83 2.12
N GLU A 25 -4.33 10.45 3.37
CA GLU A 25 -3.38 10.67 4.46
C GLU A 25 -2.65 9.36 4.76
N TYR A 26 -1.34 9.44 5.01
CA TYR A 26 -0.48 8.30 5.30
C TYR A 26 0.00 8.34 6.75
N TYR A 27 0.10 7.17 7.37
CA TYR A 27 0.48 7.02 8.77
C TYR A 27 1.44 5.86 8.96
N ILE A 28 2.48 6.07 9.76
CA ILE A 28 3.41 5.02 10.19
C ILE A 28 3.05 4.64 11.64
N PRO A 29 2.66 3.37 11.91
CA PRO A 29 2.36 2.96 13.27
C PRO A 29 3.59 2.98 14.19
N ILE A 30 3.50 3.76 15.28
CA ILE A 30 4.60 4.00 16.22
C ILE A 30 5.18 2.70 16.78
N ARG A 31 6.51 2.53 16.65
CA ARG A 31 7.29 1.40 17.20
C ARG A 31 6.73 0.02 16.82
N ARG A 32 6.13 -0.12 15.64
CA ARG A 32 5.61 -1.40 15.15
C ARG A 32 6.36 -1.86 13.91
N THR A 33 6.69 -3.14 13.92
CA THR A 33 7.12 -3.87 12.73
C THR A 33 6.25 -5.10 12.55
N SER A 34 6.04 -5.50 11.31
CA SER A 34 5.28 -6.71 10.99
C SER A 34 5.76 -7.30 9.68
N ASN A 35 5.32 -8.52 9.40
CA ASN A 35 5.37 -9.05 8.05
C ASN A 35 4.28 -8.40 7.19
N TRP A 36 4.33 -8.57 5.87
CA TRP A 36 3.41 -7.89 4.96
C TRP A 36 1.95 -8.21 5.29
N TYR A 37 1.64 -9.48 5.54
CA TYR A 37 0.29 -9.93 5.91
C TYR A 37 -0.23 -9.27 7.19
N GLY A 38 0.63 -9.19 8.22
CA GLY A 38 0.29 -8.56 9.48
C GLY A 38 0.17 -7.04 9.39
N ALA A 39 0.94 -6.40 8.50
CA ALA A 39 0.81 -4.97 8.19
C ALA A 39 -0.56 -4.68 7.57
N VAL A 40 -0.97 -5.47 6.56
CA VAL A 40 -2.30 -5.39 5.94
C VAL A 40 -3.38 -5.56 7.01
N ALA A 41 -3.29 -6.63 7.81
CA ALA A 41 -4.27 -6.91 8.85
C ALA A 41 -4.35 -5.80 9.92
N PHE A 42 -3.22 -5.20 10.29
CA PHE A 42 -3.19 -4.11 11.27
C PHE A 42 -3.88 -2.86 10.75
N CYS A 43 -3.55 -2.38 9.54
CA CYS A 43 -4.17 -1.16 9.03
C CYS A 43 -5.69 -1.33 8.98
N ASN A 44 -6.16 -2.49 8.50
CA ASN A 44 -7.59 -2.82 8.47
C ASN A 44 -8.24 -2.88 9.86
N SER A 45 -7.53 -3.39 10.87
CA SER A 45 -8.10 -3.50 12.23
C SER A 45 -8.30 -2.15 12.92
N VAL A 46 -7.63 -1.10 12.44
CA VAL A 46 -7.78 0.28 12.93
C VAL A 46 -8.63 1.16 12.00
N GLY A 47 -9.34 0.57 11.03
CA GLY A 47 -10.21 1.29 10.10
C GLY A 47 -9.47 2.01 8.96
N MET A 48 -8.19 1.68 8.75
CA MET A 48 -7.34 2.19 7.68
C MET A 48 -7.06 1.09 6.64
N GLU A 49 -6.35 1.42 5.59
CA GLU A 49 -5.84 0.45 4.60
C GLU A 49 -4.32 0.45 4.59
N ILE A 50 -3.66 -0.60 4.07
CA ILE A 50 -2.23 -0.51 3.79
C ILE A 50 -2.02 0.48 2.63
N ALA A 51 -0.95 1.28 2.67
CA ALA A 51 -0.74 2.36 1.72
C ALA A 51 -0.70 1.88 0.26
N GLU A 52 -1.46 2.55 -0.60
CA GLU A 52 -1.46 2.37 -2.04
C GLU A 52 -1.03 3.68 -2.72
N VAL A 53 -0.09 3.61 -3.66
CA VAL A 53 0.50 4.78 -4.31
C VAL A 53 0.18 4.75 -5.80
N LEU A 54 -0.83 5.51 -6.21
CA LEU A 54 -1.44 5.41 -7.54
C LEU A 54 -0.87 6.40 -8.56
N ASN A 55 -0.20 7.45 -8.09
CA ASN A 55 0.35 8.53 -8.92
C ASN A 55 1.46 9.29 -8.17
N GLU A 56 2.09 10.26 -8.85
CA GLU A 56 3.20 11.05 -8.31
C GLU A 56 2.79 11.98 -7.16
N ASP A 57 1.54 12.46 -7.14
CA ASP A 57 1.05 13.33 -6.07
C ASP A 57 0.92 12.53 -4.77
N GLU A 58 0.34 11.34 -4.85
CA GLU A 58 0.28 10.37 -3.74
C GLU A 58 1.68 9.93 -3.29
N ALA A 59 2.60 9.71 -4.24
CA ALA A 59 3.99 9.40 -3.91
C ALA A 59 4.63 10.54 -3.13
N SER A 60 4.43 11.79 -3.57
CA SER A 60 4.96 12.98 -2.91
C SER A 60 4.40 13.15 -1.49
N ALA A 61 3.12 12.89 -1.28
CA ALA A 61 2.50 12.88 0.06
C ALA A 61 3.10 11.79 0.97
N LEU A 62 3.30 10.58 0.43
CA LEU A 62 3.96 9.50 1.18
C LEU A 62 5.41 9.84 1.55
N ARG A 63 6.17 10.48 0.65
CA ARG A 63 7.56 10.88 0.89
C ARG A 63 7.67 11.83 2.09
N GLN A 64 6.74 12.78 2.24
CA GLN A 64 6.72 13.70 3.38
C GLN A 64 6.62 12.93 4.71
N VAL A 65 5.70 11.96 4.79
CA VAL A 65 5.51 11.12 5.98
C VAL A 65 6.75 10.27 6.29
N LEU A 66 7.42 9.73 5.26
CA LEU A 66 8.65 8.95 5.43
C LEU A 66 9.85 9.80 5.89
N GLN A 67 9.93 11.06 5.45
CA GLN A 67 11.01 11.99 5.84
C GLN A 67 10.89 12.44 7.29
N GLU A 68 9.66 12.57 7.79
CA GLU A 68 9.38 12.98 9.18
C GLU A 68 9.57 11.83 10.18
N GLU A 69 9.63 10.59 9.72
CA GLU A 69 9.86 9.44 10.59
C GLU A 69 11.30 9.42 11.11
N GLU A 70 11.45 9.43 12.43
CA GLU A 70 12.76 9.24 13.07
C GLU A 70 13.21 7.78 12.91
N SER A 71 14.46 7.58 12.49
CA SER A 71 15.05 6.24 12.38
C SER A 71 16.55 6.28 12.54
N ASP A 72 17.07 5.36 13.35
CA ASP A 72 18.50 5.15 13.58
C ASP A 72 19.09 4.09 12.62
N LEU A 73 18.29 3.57 11.68
CA LEU A 73 18.69 2.50 10.77
C LEU A 73 19.05 3.05 9.40
N ASP A 74 20.26 2.74 8.93
CA ASP A 74 20.64 2.93 7.53
C ASP A 74 19.82 1.97 6.64
N MET A 75 19.25 2.50 5.55
CA MET A 75 18.47 1.74 4.56
C MET A 75 17.23 1.04 5.14
N GLU A 76 16.41 1.79 5.89
CA GLU A 76 15.11 1.29 6.38
C GLU A 76 14.07 1.21 5.25
N PHE A 77 13.31 0.11 5.22
CA PHE A 77 12.22 -0.12 4.27
C PHE A 77 10.87 -0.23 4.97
N PHE A 78 9.83 0.24 4.30
CA PHE A 78 8.45 0.26 4.81
C PHE A 78 7.53 -0.51 3.89
N TRP A 79 6.74 -1.46 4.41
CA TRP A 79 5.74 -2.15 3.60
C TRP A 79 4.69 -1.18 3.06
N ILE A 80 4.38 -1.35 1.77
CA ILE A 80 3.23 -0.79 1.08
C ILE A 80 2.33 -1.92 0.57
N GLY A 81 1.16 -1.57 0.06
CA GLY A 81 0.12 -2.54 -0.33
C GLY A 81 0.41 -3.33 -1.60
N ALA A 82 1.44 -2.99 -2.37
CA ALA A 82 1.75 -3.69 -3.62
C ALA A 82 2.32 -5.09 -3.33
N ASN A 83 1.84 -6.06 -4.11
CA ASN A 83 2.29 -7.45 -4.10
C ASN A 83 1.93 -8.12 -5.42
N ASP A 84 2.51 -9.27 -5.73
CA ASP A 84 2.10 -10.06 -6.89
C ASP A 84 1.61 -11.47 -6.50
N LEU A 85 1.19 -11.66 -5.25
CA LEU A 85 0.84 -12.97 -4.66
C LEU A 85 -0.19 -13.75 -5.47
N GLY A 86 -1.14 -13.06 -6.10
CA GLY A 86 -2.16 -13.68 -6.96
C GLY A 86 -1.62 -14.20 -8.30
N THR A 87 -0.67 -13.50 -8.93
CA THR A 87 -0.05 -13.91 -10.19
C THR A 87 1.34 -13.30 -10.30
N LEU A 88 2.36 -14.15 -10.31
CA LEU A 88 3.77 -13.74 -10.39
C LEU A 88 3.99 -12.80 -11.59
N GLY A 89 4.69 -11.69 -11.36
CA GLY A 89 4.95 -10.66 -12.36
C GLY A 89 3.78 -9.70 -12.62
N THR A 90 2.63 -9.89 -11.97
CA THR A 90 1.47 -8.99 -12.07
C THR A 90 1.17 -8.35 -10.72
N HIS A 91 1.83 -7.22 -10.46
CA HIS A 91 1.65 -6.48 -9.21
C HIS A 91 0.26 -5.85 -9.11
N ARG A 92 -0.36 -6.02 -7.93
CA ARG A 92 -1.65 -5.45 -7.55
C ARG A 92 -1.57 -4.85 -6.16
N TRP A 93 -2.39 -3.84 -5.93
CA TRP A 93 -2.59 -3.27 -4.61
C TRP A 93 -3.47 -4.17 -3.75
N GLY A 94 -3.10 -4.30 -2.47
CA GLY A 94 -3.61 -5.26 -1.49
C GLY A 94 -5.09 -5.61 -1.61
N LEU A 95 -5.95 -4.96 -0.83
CA LEU A 95 -7.37 -5.30 -0.78
C LEU A 95 -8.17 -4.70 -1.94
N SER A 96 -7.75 -3.56 -2.49
CA SER A 96 -8.44 -2.96 -3.64
C SER A 96 -8.33 -3.82 -4.91
N GLY A 97 -7.28 -4.66 -5.01
CA GLY A 97 -7.00 -5.48 -6.17
C GLY A 97 -6.61 -4.68 -7.42
N ARG A 98 -6.48 -3.35 -7.30
CA ARG A 98 -6.14 -2.45 -8.42
C ARG A 98 -4.80 -2.84 -9.01
N PRO A 99 -4.64 -2.81 -10.35
CA PRO A 99 -3.33 -3.02 -10.96
C PRO A 99 -2.37 -1.92 -10.53
N VAL A 100 -1.10 -2.27 -10.32
CA VAL A 100 -0.04 -1.28 -10.10
C VAL A 100 0.31 -0.64 -11.45
N THR A 101 -0.10 0.60 -11.65
CA THR A 101 0.17 1.40 -12.86
C THR A 101 1.21 2.50 -12.66
N TYR A 102 1.43 2.89 -11.41
CA TYR A 102 2.52 3.75 -10.98
C TYR A 102 3.50 2.92 -10.16
N SER A 103 4.80 3.09 -10.39
CA SER A 103 5.84 2.40 -9.66
C SER A 103 7.15 3.17 -9.69
N ASN A 104 7.93 3.07 -8.62
CA ASN A 104 9.25 3.67 -8.51
C ASN A 104 10.29 2.62 -8.13
N TRP A 105 10.39 1.54 -8.91
CA TRP A 105 11.30 0.44 -8.63
C TRP A 105 12.76 0.88 -8.60
N THR A 106 13.52 0.26 -7.70
CA THR A 106 14.98 0.33 -7.74
C THR A 106 15.47 -0.27 -9.06
N GLU A 107 16.60 0.20 -9.59
CA GLU A 107 17.17 -0.37 -10.80
C GLU A 107 17.42 -1.88 -10.62
N GLY A 108 16.86 -2.68 -11.52
CA GLY A 108 16.92 -4.15 -11.45
C GLY A 108 15.74 -4.81 -10.74
N GLU A 109 14.84 -4.03 -10.12
CA GLU A 109 13.64 -4.55 -9.43
C GLU A 109 12.35 -4.42 -10.25
N PRO A 110 11.32 -5.24 -9.98
CA PRO A 110 11.34 -6.39 -9.05
C PRO A 110 12.09 -7.59 -9.64
N ASN A 111 12.97 -8.20 -8.85
CA ASN A 111 13.85 -9.29 -9.28
C ASN A 111 13.35 -10.69 -8.89
N HIS A 112 12.33 -10.76 -8.01
CA HIS A 112 11.77 -12.01 -7.50
C HIS A 112 12.85 -12.94 -6.92
N ALA A 113 13.78 -12.39 -6.14
CA ALA A 113 14.89 -13.16 -5.61
C ALA A 113 14.39 -14.32 -4.73
N LEU A 114 15.17 -15.41 -4.73
CA LEU A 114 14.90 -16.56 -3.88
C LEU A 114 15.67 -16.41 -2.56
N SER A 115 14.98 -16.54 -1.43
CA SER A 115 15.64 -16.70 -0.13
C SER A 115 16.31 -18.05 0.04
N ASP A 116 17.17 -18.12 1.05
CA ASP A 116 17.72 -19.35 1.61
C ASP A 116 16.65 -20.39 2.02
N ASP A 117 15.44 -19.94 2.39
CA ASP A 117 14.31 -20.81 2.73
C ASP A 117 13.44 -21.20 1.51
N GLY A 118 13.86 -20.81 0.30
CA GLY A 118 13.21 -21.15 -0.97
C GLY A 118 11.97 -20.32 -1.29
N GLN A 119 11.66 -19.27 -0.51
CA GLN A 119 10.58 -18.35 -0.83
C GLN A 119 11.01 -17.28 -1.83
N THR A 120 10.07 -16.80 -2.63
CA THR A 120 10.29 -15.71 -3.59
C THR A 120 9.89 -14.38 -2.99
N GLU A 121 10.66 -13.34 -3.28
CA GLU A 121 10.28 -11.95 -2.97
C GLU A 121 9.05 -11.55 -3.79
N ARG A 122 7.97 -11.13 -3.12
CA ARG A 122 6.63 -10.94 -3.75
C ARG A 122 5.80 -9.83 -3.13
N CYS A 123 6.30 -9.19 -2.09
CA CYS A 123 5.64 -8.10 -1.38
C CYS A 123 6.53 -6.86 -1.43
N VAL A 124 5.94 -5.69 -1.63
CA VAL A 124 6.70 -4.49 -1.98
C VAL A 124 6.90 -3.60 -0.77
N ALA A 125 8.13 -3.10 -0.60
CA ALA A 125 8.46 -2.08 0.37
C ALA A 125 9.14 -0.88 -0.29
N ILE A 126 8.97 0.30 0.30
CA ILE A 126 9.61 1.54 -0.11
C ILE A 126 10.77 1.88 0.82
N ALA A 127 11.91 2.27 0.25
CA ALA A 127 13.06 2.75 1.01
C ALA A 127 12.78 4.14 1.60
N LYS A 128 13.19 4.37 2.85
CA LYS A 128 13.00 5.65 3.55
C LYS A 128 13.69 6.81 2.85
N ASP A 129 14.96 6.64 2.46
CA ASP A 129 15.82 7.76 2.06
C ASP A 129 15.72 8.08 0.57
N THR A 130 15.56 7.04 -0.25
CA THR A 130 15.56 7.13 -1.72
C THR A 130 14.16 7.03 -2.33
N PHE A 131 13.17 6.59 -1.55
CA PHE A 131 11.77 6.41 -1.97
C PHE A 131 11.56 5.43 -3.14
N VAL A 132 12.58 4.64 -3.45
CA VAL A 132 12.48 3.58 -4.45
C VAL A 132 11.92 2.31 -3.83
N TRP A 133 11.30 1.48 -4.67
CA TRP A 133 10.62 0.27 -4.28
C TRP A 133 11.53 -0.93 -4.49
N ASN A 134 11.34 -1.93 -3.63
CA ASN A 134 11.92 -3.24 -3.81
C ASN A 134 10.87 -4.30 -3.40
N ASP A 135 10.84 -5.44 -4.08
CA ASP A 135 10.15 -6.60 -3.56
C ASP A 135 11.00 -7.30 -2.51
N PHE A 136 10.32 -7.91 -1.56
CA PHE A 136 10.93 -8.65 -0.47
C PHE A 136 10.08 -9.87 -0.15
N GLN A 137 10.66 -10.82 0.59
CA GLN A 137 9.90 -11.91 1.18
C GLN A 137 8.80 -11.33 2.08
N CYS A 138 7.56 -11.73 1.81
CA CYS A 138 6.39 -11.25 2.52
C CYS A 138 6.41 -11.53 4.03
N THR A 139 7.21 -12.52 4.46
CA THR A 139 7.41 -12.91 5.87
C THR A 139 8.41 -12.01 6.61
N GLY A 140 9.20 -11.21 5.89
CA GLY A 140 10.18 -10.29 6.46
C GLY A 140 9.54 -9.23 7.36
N ARG A 141 10.19 -8.90 8.48
CA ARG A 141 9.66 -7.89 9.42
C ARG A 141 10.16 -6.51 9.04
N LYS A 142 9.25 -5.58 8.77
CA LYS A 142 9.56 -4.18 8.45
C LYS A 142 8.55 -3.25 9.13
N LYS A 143 8.86 -1.95 9.23
CA LYS A 143 7.83 -0.93 9.45
C LYS A 143 6.87 -0.92 8.25
N PHE A 144 5.73 -0.28 8.37
CA PHE A 144 4.71 -0.29 7.32
C PHE A 144 3.87 0.97 7.37
N VAL A 145 3.26 1.30 6.23
CA VAL A 145 2.47 2.53 6.10
C VAL A 145 1.00 2.18 5.91
N CYS A 146 0.15 2.79 6.73
CA CYS A 146 -1.29 2.78 6.54
C CYS A 146 -1.76 4.04 5.81
N GLN A 147 -2.91 3.98 5.16
CA GLN A 147 -3.59 5.10 4.53
C GLN A 147 -5.03 5.22 5.02
N GLN A 148 -5.57 6.43 4.96
CA GLN A 148 -7.02 6.68 4.98
C GLN A 148 -7.35 7.80 4.01
N PHE A 149 -8.62 7.92 3.64
CA PHE A 149 -9.10 9.06 2.88
C PHE A 149 -9.44 10.21 3.83
N ARG A 150 -9.16 11.45 3.41
CA ARG A 150 -9.52 12.64 4.19
C ARG A 150 -11.04 12.80 4.23
N ASP A 151 -11.58 12.92 5.43
CA ASP A 151 -12.96 13.34 5.64
C ASP A 151 -13.05 14.87 5.41
N GLU A 152 -13.73 15.31 4.36
CA GLU A 152 -14.07 16.74 4.11
C GLU A 152 -15.10 17.29 5.10
#